data_AF-C5M3S3-F1
#
_entry.id   AF-C5M3S3-F1
#
_cell.length_a   1.000
_cell.length_b   1.000
_cell.length_c   1.000
_cell.angle_alpha   90.00
_cell.angle_beta   90.00
_cell.angle_gamma   90.00
#
_symmetry.space_group_name_H-M   'P 1'
#
loop_
_entity.id
_entity.type
_entity.pdbx_description
1 polymer ?
#
loop_
_entity_poly.entity_id
_entity_poly.type
_entity_poly.pdbx_seq_one_letter_code
_entity_poly.pdbx_strand_id
1 'polypeptide(L)'
;MSSNILSVFNPPKSGPYPPSQENSEEQCLPCTAIQSFVALGCGFYLSSPNQFKDKTTGKIDFVKNPLWWQRSVRGAGIILFGLGAYRAGEVFQLLYKKKFGEI
;
A
#
# COMPACT_ATOMS: atom_id res chain seq x y z
N MET A 1 -24.64 -1.02 3.04
CA MET A 1 -24.56 -0.93 1.57
C MET A 1 -25.03 -2.26 1.01
N SER A 2 -26.21 -2.28 0.39
CA SER A 2 -26.72 -3.49 -0.27
C SER A 2 -26.10 -3.57 -1.67
N SER A 3 -25.16 -4.49 -1.86
CA SER A 3 -24.60 -4.78 -3.18
C SER A 3 -25.67 -5.41 -4.05
N ASN A 4 -26.06 -4.74 -5.14
CA ASN A 4 -27.03 -5.24 -6.10
C ASN A 4 -26.30 -5.62 -7.39
N ILE A 5 -26.43 -6.87 -7.84
CA ILE A 5 -25.82 -7.37 -9.09
C ILE A 5 -26.23 -6.54 -10.33
N LEU A 6 -27.39 -5.89 -10.29
CA LEU A 6 -27.87 -5.00 -11.35
C LEU A 6 -27.01 -3.75 -11.53
N SER A 7 -26.23 -3.33 -10.51
CA SER A 7 -25.35 -2.15 -10.63
C SER A 7 -24.10 -2.41 -11.48
N VAL A 8 -23.83 -3.67 -11.85
CA VAL A 8 -22.77 -4.03 -12.80
C VAL A 8 -23.23 -3.78 -14.24
N PHE A 9 -24.51 -4.08 -14.53
CA PHE A 9 -25.08 -3.96 -15.88
C PHE A 9 -25.69 -2.58 -16.15
N ASN A 10 -26.06 -1.85 -15.11
CA ASN A 10 -26.48 -0.46 -15.20
C ASN A 10 -25.75 0.36 -14.12
N PRO A 11 -24.47 0.72 -14.37
CA PRO A 11 -23.72 1.51 -13.40
C PRO A 11 -24.43 2.85 -13.19
N PRO A 12 -24.51 3.34 -11.93
CA PRO A 12 -25.02 4.69 -11.69
C PRO A 12 -24.19 5.70 -12.49
N LYS A 13 -24.86 6.72 -13.04
CA LYS A 13 -24.19 7.79 -13.82
C LYS A 13 -22.97 8.28 -13.04
N SER A 14 -21.80 8.21 -13.67
CA SER A 14 -20.57 8.77 -13.11
C SER A 14 -20.84 10.24 -12.76
N GLY A 15 -20.68 10.58 -11.48
CA GLY A 15 -20.75 11.97 -11.03
C GLY A 15 -19.73 12.84 -11.78
N PRO A 16 -19.89 14.17 -11.75
CA PRO A 16 -18.99 15.07 -12.44
C PRO A 16 -17.53 14.81 -12.04
N TYR A 17 -16.65 14.74 -13.04
CA TYR A 17 -15.20 14.73 -12.85
C TYR A 17 -14.68 16.18 -12.93
N PRO A 18 -13.79 16.62 -12.03
CA PRO A 18 -13.25 15.86 -10.90
C PRO A 18 -14.29 15.68 -9.79
N PRO A 19 -14.29 14.52 -9.09
CA PRO A 19 -15.13 14.35 -7.90
C PRO A 19 -14.80 15.45 -6.88
N SER A 20 -15.81 15.94 -6.16
CA SER A 20 -15.57 16.85 -5.03
C SER A 20 -14.62 16.15 -4.04
N GLN A 21 -13.67 16.89 -3.45
CA GLN A 21 -12.63 16.30 -2.56
C GLN A 21 -13.23 15.35 -1.52
N GLU A 22 -14.38 15.73 -0.96
CA GLU A 22 -15.13 14.95 0.03
C GLU A 22 -15.57 13.56 -0.46
N ASN A 23 -16.11 13.45 -1.68
CA ASN A 23 -16.50 12.15 -2.26
C ASN A 23 -15.31 11.30 -2.73
N SER A 24 -14.21 11.97 -3.07
CA SER A 24 -12.97 11.34 -3.57
C SER A 24 -12.23 10.62 -2.46
N GLU A 25 -12.15 11.27 -1.29
CA GLU A 25 -11.42 10.79 -0.13
C GLU A 25 -12.11 9.58 0.51
N GLU A 26 -13.44 9.61 0.65
CA GLU A 26 -14.19 8.48 1.24
C GLU A 26 -14.19 7.22 0.36
N GLN A 27 -14.25 7.37 -0.96
CA GLN A 27 -14.20 6.23 -1.89
C GLN A 27 -12.79 5.62 -2.00
N CYS A 28 -11.74 6.43 -1.86
CA CYS A 28 -10.36 5.96 -2.01
C CYS A 28 -9.71 5.53 -0.69
N LEU A 29 -10.24 5.90 0.48
CA LEU A 29 -9.68 5.55 1.79
C LEU A 29 -9.39 4.04 1.96
N PRO A 30 -10.32 3.11 1.67
CA PRO A 30 -10.02 1.67 1.80
C PRO A 30 -8.92 1.22 0.84
N CYS A 31 -8.87 1.77 -0.37
CA CYS A 31 -7.83 1.47 -1.35
C CYS A 31 -6.46 1.94 -0.86
N THR A 32 -6.36 3.19 -0.40
CA THR A 32 -5.11 3.77 0.13
C THR A 32 -4.66 3.06 1.41
N ALA A 33 -5.59 2.60 2.26
CA ALA A 33 -5.28 1.83 3.47
C ALA A 33 -4.68 0.45 3.14
N ILE A 34 -5.24 -0.26 2.16
CA ILE A 34 -4.67 -1.54 1.72
C ILE A 34 -3.31 -1.32 1.05
N GLN A 35 -3.19 -0.30 0.20
CA GLN A 35 -1.92 0.05 -0.44
C GLN A 35 -0.83 0.34 0.60
N SER A 36 -1.14 1.13 1.63
CA SER A 36 -0.18 1.43 2.69
C SER A 36 0.22 0.19 3.48
N PHE A 37 -0.74 -0.68 3.81
CA PHE A 37 -0.46 -1.93 4.53
C PHE A 37 0.43 -2.88 3.72
N VAL A 38 0.10 -3.10 2.44
CA VAL A 38 0.88 -3.96 1.55
C VAL A 38 2.28 -3.38 1.34
N ALA A 39 2.38 -2.08 1.09
CA ALA A 39 3.65 -1.41 0.87
C ALA A 39 4.55 -1.46 2.12
N LEU A 40 3.99 -1.24 3.32
CA LEU A 40 4.71 -1.39 4.58
C LEU A 40 5.15 -2.84 4.81
N GLY A 41 4.24 -3.81 4.68
CA GLY A 41 4.55 -5.22 4.92
C GLY A 41 5.59 -5.77 3.95
N CYS A 42 5.36 -5.60 2.65
CA CYS A 42 6.30 -6.03 1.61
C CYS A 42 7.60 -5.24 1.66
N GLY A 43 7.55 -3.93 1.87
CA GLY A 43 8.73 -3.08 1.97
C GLY A 43 9.62 -3.49 3.14
N PHE A 44 9.02 -3.70 4.32
CA PHE A 44 9.74 -4.20 5.49
C PHE A 44 10.37 -5.57 5.21
N TYR A 45 9.60 -6.51 4.65
CA TYR A 45 10.12 -7.84 4.31
C TYR A 45 11.32 -7.79 3.36
N LEU A 46 11.20 -7.04 2.26
CA LEU A 46 12.25 -6.91 1.24
C LEU A 46 13.46 -6.12 1.72
N SER A 47 13.29 -5.20 2.68
CA SER A 47 14.40 -4.45 3.30
C SER A 47 15.32 -5.36 4.14
N SER A 48 14.78 -6.46 4.65
CA SER A 48 15.53 -7.47 5.39
C SER A 48 16.41 -8.30 4.45
N PRO A 49 17.38 -9.10 4.96
CA PRO A 49 18.12 -10.05 4.14
C PRO A 49 17.46 -11.43 4.05
N ASN A 50 16.30 -11.64 4.67
CA ASN A 50 15.75 -12.98 4.86
C ASN A 50 15.35 -13.68 3.56
N GLN A 51 14.93 -12.94 2.54
CA GLN A 51 14.58 -13.49 1.22
C GLN A 51 15.78 -14.10 0.48
N PHE A 52 17.02 -13.78 0.88
CA PHE A 52 18.24 -14.29 0.25
C PHE A 52 18.91 -15.42 1.03
N LYS A 53 18.46 -15.68 2.25
CA LYS A 53 19.03 -16.75 3.08
C LYS A 53 18.50 -18.10 2.61
N ASP A 54 19.40 -19.07 2.55
CA ASP A 54 19.00 -20.47 2.40
C ASP A 54 18.17 -20.90 3.63
N LYS A 55 17.05 -21.60 3.40
CA LYS A 55 16.16 -22.05 4.48
C LYS A 55 16.80 -23.14 5.35
N THR A 56 17.74 -23.90 4.80
CA THR A 56 18.42 -25.01 5.47
C THR A 56 19.66 -24.53 6.22
N THR A 57 20.47 -23.68 5.58
CA THR A 57 21.78 -23.27 6.11
C THR A 57 21.77 -21.89 6.75
N GLY A 58 20.76 -21.06 6.48
CA GLY A 58 20.67 -19.67 6.96
C GLY A 58 21.69 -18.71 6.34
N LYS A 59 22.58 -19.22 5.49
CA LYS A 59 23.63 -18.45 4.79
C LYS A 59 23.10 -17.89 3.48
N ILE A 60 23.69 -16.78 3.05
CA ILE A 60 23.38 -16.16 1.76
C ILE A 60 24.40 -16.67 0.75
N ASP A 61 23.92 -17.25 -0.34
CA ASP A 61 24.74 -17.63 -1.48
C ASP A 61 24.95 -16.41 -2.40
N PHE A 62 26.19 -15.92 -2.45
CA PHE A 62 26.58 -14.77 -3.26
C PHE A 62 26.77 -15.08 -4.75
N VAL A 63 26.87 -16.37 -5.13
CA VAL A 63 26.88 -16.80 -6.53
C VAL A 63 25.47 -16.69 -7.09
N LYS A 64 24.47 -17.17 -6.33
CA LYS A 64 23.05 -17.08 -6.71
C LYS A 64 22.48 -15.67 -6.56
N ASN A 65 22.87 -14.96 -5.50
CA ASN A 65 22.39 -13.61 -5.20
C ASN A 65 23.59 -12.65 -5.10
N PRO A 66 24.07 -12.07 -6.20
CA PRO A 66 25.18 -11.15 -6.17
C PRO A 66 24.84 -9.87 -5.38
N LEU A 67 25.87 -9.21 -4.85
CA LEU A 67 25.70 -8.05 -3.95
C LEU A 67 24.89 -6.90 -4.56
N TRP A 68 25.05 -6.63 -5.86
CA TRP A 68 24.29 -5.57 -6.53
C TRP A 68 22.79 -5.89 -6.52
N TRP A 69 22.42 -7.15 -6.78
CA TRP A 69 21.03 -7.60 -6.77
C TRP A 69 20.43 -7.49 -5.36
N GLN A 70 21.17 -7.95 -4.35
CA GLN A 70 20.74 -7.82 -2.96
C GLN A 70 20.48 -6.37 -2.57
N ARG A 71 21.37 -5.45 -2.97
CA ARG A 71 21.22 -4.02 -2.71
C ARG A 71 20.03 -3.42 -3.45
N SER A 72 19.79 -3.79 -4.70
CA SER A 72 18.64 -3.31 -5.48
C SER A 72 17.31 -3.72 -4.86
N VAL A 73 17.14 -5.00 -4.50
CA VAL A 73 15.91 -5.49 -3.87
C VAL A 73 15.68 -4.85 -2.51
N ARG A 74 16.73 -4.73 -1.69
CA ARG A 74 16.62 -4.09 -0.37
C ARG A 74 16.34 -2.59 -0.48
N GLY A 75 16.96 -1.91 -1.44
CA GLY A 75 16.69 -0.52 -1.77
C GLY A 75 15.23 -0.31 -2.19
N ALA A 76 14.71 -1.16 -3.09
CA ALA A 76 13.30 -1.16 -3.47
C ALA A 76 12.38 -1.40 -2.26
N GLY A 77 12.75 -2.32 -1.36
CA GLY A 77 12.03 -2.57 -0.11
C GLY A 77 11.96 -1.33 0.79
N ILE A 78 13.07 -0.61 0.97
CA ILE A 78 13.12 0.64 1.75
C ILE A 78 12.22 1.71 1.12
N ILE A 79 12.29 1.89 -0.20
CA ILE A 79 11.43 2.84 -0.92
C ILE A 79 9.95 2.47 -0.73
N LEU A 80 9.62 1.19 -0.87
CA LEU A 80 8.25 0.71 -0.72
C LEU A 80 7.74 0.90 0.72
N PHE A 81 8.60 0.66 1.71
CA PHE A 81 8.28 0.92 3.11
C PHE A 81 8.02 2.42 3.35
N GLY A 82 8.88 3.30 2.81
CA GLY A 82 8.69 4.75 2.88
C GLY A 82 7.39 5.21 2.21
N LEU A 83 7.09 4.68 1.03
CA LEU A 83 5.82 4.95 0.35
C LEU A 83 4.62 4.49 1.18
N GLY A 84 4.70 3.30 1.78
CA GLY A 84 3.67 2.79 2.67
C GLY A 84 3.45 3.67 3.89
N ALA A 85 4.52 4.15 4.53
CA ALA A 85 4.45 5.07 5.65
C ALA A 85 3.82 6.42 5.26
N TYR A 86 4.19 6.96 4.10
CA TYR A 86 3.59 8.18 3.56
C TYR A 86 2.08 8.03 3.37
N ARG A 87 1.64 6.96 2.69
CA ARG A 87 0.21 6.67 2.47
C ARG A 87 -0.54 6.39 3.77
N ALA A 88 0.09 5.73 4.74
CA ALA A 88 -0.49 5.53 6.06
C ALA A 88 -0.71 6.87 6.79
N GLY A 89 0.20 7.84 6.61
CA GLY A 89 0.03 9.21 7.09
C GLY A 89 -1.19 9.91 6.49
N GLU A 90 -1.40 9.80 5.18
CA GLU A 90 -2.61 10.33 4.50
C GLU A 90 -3.89 9.73 5.10
N VAL A 91 -3.92 8.40 5.27
CA VAL A 91 -5.07 7.71 5.88
C VAL A 91 -5.29 8.17 7.33
N PHE A 92 -4.22 8.30 8.11
CA PHE A 92 -4.31 8.74 9.50
C PHE A 92 -4.86 10.16 9.60
N GLN A 93 -4.40 11.09 8.76
CA GLN A 93 -4.89 12.47 8.72
C GLN A 93 -6.38 12.53 8.38
N LEU A 94 -6.82 11.74 7.39
CA LEU A 94 -8.23 11.67 7.00
C LEU A 94 -9.11 11.09 8.11
N LEU A 95 -8.66 10.01 8.76
CA LEU A 95 -9.38 9.43 9.90
C LEU A 95 -9.41 10.37 11.10
N TYR A 96 -8.31 11.09 11.37
CA TYR A 96 -8.25 12.05 12.45
C TYR A 96 -9.21 13.22 12.21
N LYS A 97 -9.24 13.76 10.98
CA LYS A 97 -10.22 14.78 10.58
C LYS A 97 -11.65 14.26 10.72
N LYS A 98 -11.96 13.05 10.24
CA LYS A 98 -13.31 12.46 10.37
C LYS A 98 -13.74 12.21 11.82
N LYS A 99 -12.79 11.95 12.73
CA LYS A 99 -13.07 11.63 14.13
C LYS A 99 -13.14 12.86 15.05
N PHE A 100 -12.37 13.91 14.75
CA PHE A 100 -12.22 15.08 15.63
C PHE A 100 -12.51 16.43 14.96
N GLY A 101 -12.64 16.47 13.64
CA GLY A 101 -13.16 17.63 12.92
C GLY A 101 -14.63 17.40 12.58
N GLU A 102 -15.52 17.97 13.39
CA GLU A 102 -16.94 18.06 13.06
C GLU A 102 -17.13 18.81 11.72
N ILE A 103 -17.86 18.18 10.79
CA ILE A 103 -18.80 18.85 9.88
C ILE A 103 -20.13 18.11 10.03
#